data_AF-A0A7J3APG4-F1
#
_entry.id   AF-A0A7J3APG4-F1
#
_cell.length_a   1.000
_cell.length_b   1.000
_cell.length_c   1.000
_cell.angle_alpha   90.00
_cell.angle_beta   90.00
_cell.angle_gamma   90.00
#
_symmetry.space_group_name_H-M   'P 1'
#
loop_
_entity.id
_entity.type
_entity.pdbx_description
1 polymer ?
#
loop_
_entity_poly.entity_id
_entity_poly.type
_entity_poly.pdbx_seq_one_letter_code
_entity_poly.pdbx_strand_id
1 'polypeptide(L)'
;MIDVLIGILALLLIFFLPGFFLVLIIFPKRGQLSRDFDILFKCALGIALSILINVLDVIALDQIGSATGAPMITSSSLWVSMGAVTAVLGIVSWFFGGLRELVLSTVKKQPVRIESMDEELRKLAHSKLKLQRKLALLESDAYQSDPLLKEEASVRIPHIRQQIADINKRIDEITSRRKEEGTR
;
A
#
# COMPACT_ATOMS: atom_id res chain seq x y z
N MET A 1 17.33 34.73 5.36
CA MET A 1 16.51 33.73 4.62
C MET A 1 17.22 32.41 4.47
N ILE A 2 18.50 32.41 4.08
CA ILE A 2 19.32 31.19 3.95
C ILE A 2 19.41 30.41 5.27
N ASP A 3 19.57 31.11 6.41
CA ASP A 3 19.70 30.47 7.72
C ASP A 3 18.43 29.70 8.13
N VAL A 4 17.27 30.23 7.78
CA VAL A 4 15.97 29.57 8.04
C VAL A 4 15.86 28.28 7.21
N LEU A 5 16.28 28.33 5.94
CA LEU A 5 16.29 27.15 5.07
C LEU A 5 17.25 26.07 5.59
N ILE A 6 18.45 26.46 6.04
CA ILE A 6 19.43 25.55 6.65
C ILE A 6 18.85 24.93 7.92
N GLY A 7 18.18 25.72 8.76
CA GLY A 7 17.52 25.22 9.98
C GLY A 7 16.45 24.17 9.68
N ILE A 8 15.60 24.43 8.68
CA ILE A 8 14.56 23.47 8.25
C ILE A 8 15.20 22.19 7.70
N LEU A 9 16.26 22.32 6.89
CA LEU A 9 16.95 21.17 6.32
C LEU A 9 17.64 20.33 7.39
N ALA A 10 18.28 20.98 8.39
CA ALA A 10 18.88 20.31 9.53
C ALA A 10 17.84 19.59 10.38
N LEU A 11 16.67 20.20 10.59
CA LEU A 11 15.56 19.56 11.31
C LEU A 11 15.08 18.31 10.56
N LEU A 12 14.89 18.40 9.24
CA LEU A 12 14.50 17.27 8.42
C LEU A 12 15.57 16.16 8.42
N LEU A 13 16.85 16.55 8.37
CA LEU A 13 17.98 15.64 8.42
C LEU A 13 18.02 14.84 9.73
N ILE A 14 17.75 15.47 10.87
CA ILE A 14 17.84 14.83 12.18
C ILE A 14 16.59 14.01 12.51
N PHE A 15 15.40 14.53 12.18
CA PHE A 15 14.14 13.94 12.64
C PHE A 15 13.46 13.02 11.62
N PHE A 16 13.90 13.01 10.37
CA PHE A 16 13.17 12.31 9.32
C PHE A 16 14.05 11.46 8.39
N LEU A 17 15.10 12.04 7.78
CA LEU A 17 15.84 11.39 6.70
C LEU A 17 16.46 10.02 7.05
N PRO A 18 17.28 9.89 8.10
CA PRO A 18 18.00 8.64 8.36
C PRO A 18 17.02 7.53 8.71
N GLY A 19 16.00 7.82 9.51
CA GLY A 19 14.96 6.86 9.86
C GLY A 19 14.12 6.44 8.66
N PHE A 20 13.73 7.40 7.81
CA PHE A 20 12.98 7.12 6.60
C PHE A 20 13.75 6.24 5.60
N PHE A 21 15.05 6.50 5.39
CA PHE A 21 15.89 5.66 4.54
C PHE A 21 16.03 4.24 5.08
N LEU A 22 16.15 4.10 6.41
CA LEU A 22 16.21 2.79 7.06
C LEU A 22 14.89 2.02 6.86
N VAL A 23 13.74 2.68 7.02
CA VAL A 23 12.42 2.05 6.74
C VAL A 23 12.32 1.59 5.29
N LEU A 24 12.81 2.38 4.34
CA LEU A 24 12.81 2.01 2.93
C LEU A 24 13.71 0.79 2.63
N ILE A 25 14.76 0.58 3.42
CA ILE A 25 15.62 -0.62 3.32
C ILE A 25 14.91 -1.85 3.88
N ILE A 26 14.25 -1.73 5.05
CA ILE A 26 13.59 -2.87 5.70
C ILE A 26 12.31 -3.28 4.98
N PHE A 27 11.51 -2.29 4.55
CA PHE A 27 10.19 -2.49 3.94
C PHE A 27 10.13 -1.87 2.54
N PRO A 28 10.89 -2.40 1.56
CA PRO A 28 10.93 -1.84 0.22
C PRO A 28 9.59 -2.03 -0.52
N LYS A 29 8.91 -3.16 -0.32
CA LYS A 29 7.74 -3.56 -1.12
C LYS A 29 6.41 -3.18 -0.50
N ARG A 30 5.46 -2.78 -1.36
CA ARG A 30 4.04 -2.53 -1.03
C ARG A 30 3.31 -3.85 -0.87
N GLY A 31 3.08 -4.28 0.36
CA GLY A 31 2.36 -5.51 0.68
C GLY A 31 1.03 -5.20 1.34
N GLN A 32 -0.08 -5.49 0.65
CA GLN A 32 -1.44 -5.61 1.19
C GLN A 32 -2.16 -4.34 1.65
N LEU A 33 -1.46 -3.25 1.97
CA LEU A 33 -2.06 -1.97 2.39
C LEU A 33 -2.20 -1.00 1.21
N SER A 34 -3.26 -0.20 1.20
CA SER A 34 -3.46 0.84 0.19
C SER A 34 -2.29 1.82 0.21
N ARG A 35 -1.91 2.32 -0.98
CA ARG A 35 -0.68 3.09 -1.22
C ARG A 35 -0.50 4.26 -0.24
N ASP A 36 -1.58 4.95 0.07
CA ASP A 36 -1.55 6.14 0.94
C ASP A 36 -1.27 5.76 2.40
N PHE A 37 -1.81 4.61 2.85
CA PHE A 37 -1.55 4.09 4.19
C PHE A 37 -0.14 3.52 4.33
N ASP A 38 0.41 2.88 3.28
CA ASP A 38 1.80 2.40 3.29
C ASP A 38 2.79 3.57 3.42
N ILE A 39 2.56 4.67 2.68
CA ILE A 39 3.39 5.87 2.77
C ILE A 39 3.27 6.50 4.17
N LEU A 40 2.05 6.65 4.68
CA LEU A 40 1.82 7.22 6.00
C LEU A 40 2.50 6.38 7.10
N PHE A 41 2.38 5.05 7.01
CA PHE A 41 3.04 4.13 7.92
C PHE A 41 4.56 4.26 7.87
N LYS A 42 5.14 4.29 6.66
CA LYS A 42 6.59 4.45 6.48
C LYS A 42 7.10 5.79 6.99
N CYS A 43 6.34 6.86 6.80
CA CYS A 43 6.67 8.18 7.36
C CYS A 43 6.62 8.18 8.89
N ALA A 44 5.54 7.65 9.48
CA ALA A 44 5.40 7.59 10.94
C ALA A 44 6.49 6.72 11.59
N LEU A 45 6.73 5.53 11.03
CA LEU A 45 7.79 4.64 11.47
C LEU A 45 9.17 5.25 11.25
N GLY A 46 9.36 5.99 10.15
CA GLY A 46 10.60 6.68 9.82
C GLY A 46 10.96 7.74 10.86
N ILE A 47 9.99 8.53 11.34
CA ILE A 47 10.22 9.49 12.42
C ILE A 47 10.68 8.79 13.69
N ALA A 48 10.04 7.68 14.08
CA ALA A 48 10.41 6.90 15.26
C ALA A 48 11.83 6.32 15.13
N LEU A 49 12.16 5.75 13.96
CA LEU A 49 13.49 5.21 13.68
C LEU A 49 14.58 6.28 13.60
N SER A 50 14.24 7.51 13.23
CA SER A 50 15.20 8.62 13.19
C SER A 50 15.76 8.91 14.58
N ILE A 51 14.91 8.87 15.61
CA ILE A 51 15.33 9.04 17.00
C ILE A 51 16.26 7.90 17.41
N LEU A 52 15.92 6.65 17.05
CA LEU A 52 16.76 5.50 17.35
C LEU A 52 18.16 5.64 16.74
N ILE A 53 18.26 6.03 15.46
CA ILE A 53 19.54 6.24 14.78
C ILE A 53 20.32 7.36 15.46
N ASN A 54 19.67 8.43 15.87
CA ASN A 54 20.33 9.54 16.56
C ASN A 54 20.97 9.10 17.89
N VAL A 55 20.25 8.32 18.68
CA VAL A 55 20.79 7.75 19.92
C VAL A 55 21.97 6.81 19.63
N LEU A 56 21.86 5.98 18.59
CA LEU A 56 22.95 5.09 18.19
C LEU A 56 24.20 5.85 17.72
N ASP A 57 24.03 6.96 17.00
CA ASP A 57 25.15 7.79 16.52
C ASP A 57 25.90 8.45 17.68
N VAL A 58 25.17 8.99 18.66
CA VAL A 58 25.78 9.57 19.87
C VAL A 58 26.55 8.51 20.65
N ILE A 59 25.99 7.32 20.83
CA ILE A 59 26.67 6.20 21.49
C ILE A 59 27.92 5.80 20.70
N ALA A 60 27.83 5.71 19.36
CA ALA A 60 28.96 5.37 18.52
C ALA A 60 30.10 6.38 18.66
N LEU A 61 29.79 7.69 18.64
CA LEU A 61 30.78 8.75 18.84
C LEU A 61 31.40 8.71 20.24
N ASP A 62 30.62 8.42 21.27
CA ASP A 62 31.13 8.28 22.64
C ASP A 62 32.13 7.12 22.77
N GLN A 63 31.81 5.97 22.16
CA GLN A 63 32.68 4.80 22.13
C GLN A 63 33.98 5.06 21.33
N ILE A 64 33.89 5.76 20.20
CA ILE A 64 35.08 6.13 19.42
C ILE A 64 35.93 7.14 20.19
N GLY A 65 35.31 8.13 20.82
CA GLY A 65 35.99 9.16 21.60
C GLY A 65 36.71 8.60 22.83
N SER A 66 36.07 7.69 23.56
CA SER A 66 36.70 6.99 24.69
C SER A 66 37.88 6.11 24.25
N ALA A 67 37.80 5.47 23.07
CA ALA A 67 38.89 4.67 22.52
C ALA A 67 40.09 5.50 22.02
N THR A 68 39.83 6.70 21.48
CA THR A 68 40.88 7.60 20.95
C THR A 68 41.42 8.58 22.00
N GLY A 69 40.81 8.64 23.19
CA GLY A 69 41.17 9.57 24.26
C GLY A 69 40.81 11.03 23.97
N ALA A 70 40.07 11.30 22.89
CA ALA A 70 39.65 12.63 22.48
C ALA A 70 38.12 12.75 22.53
N PRO A 71 37.57 13.85 23.07
CA PRO A 71 36.12 14.04 23.11
C PRO A 71 35.58 14.22 21.68
N MET A 72 34.89 13.20 21.18
CA MET A 72 34.26 13.24 19.84
C MET A 72 32.84 13.80 19.84
N ILE A 73 32.21 13.99 21.00
CA ILE A 73 30.89 14.63 21.11
C ILE A 73 31.07 16.15 21.03
N THR A 74 31.32 16.65 19.82
CA THR A 74 31.41 18.08 19.49
C THR A 74 30.39 18.41 18.41
N SER A 75 29.93 19.66 18.35
CA SER A 75 28.91 20.10 17.38
C SER A 75 29.31 19.83 15.93
N SER A 76 30.60 19.97 15.62
CA SER A 76 31.15 19.66 14.30
C SER A 76 31.10 18.16 13.99
N SER A 77 31.49 17.32 14.96
CA SER A 77 31.53 15.87 14.78
C SER A 77 30.13 15.27 14.62
N LEU A 78 29.15 15.77 15.38
CA LEU A 78 27.75 15.35 15.26
C LEU A 78 27.16 15.65 13.88
N TRP A 79 27.48 16.82 13.32
CA TRP A 79 26.96 17.18 12.00
C TRP A 79 27.60 16.31 10.90
N VAL A 80 28.89 16.02 11.02
CA VAL A 80 29.62 15.16 10.07
C VAL A 80 29.18 13.70 10.18
N SER A 81 29.07 13.15 11.39
CA SER A 81 28.64 11.75 11.60
C SER A 81 27.22 11.54 11.11
N MET A 82 26.29 12.40 11.51
CA MET A 82 24.88 12.25 11.13
C MET A 82 24.68 12.45 9.62
N GLY A 83 25.41 13.40 9.02
CA GLY A 83 25.45 13.57 7.58
C GLY A 83 25.98 12.34 6.86
N ALA A 84 27.08 11.74 7.36
CA ALA A 84 27.67 10.53 6.80
C ALA A 84 26.75 9.31 6.93
N VAL A 85 26.17 9.07 8.11
CA VAL A 85 25.21 7.98 8.35
C VAL A 85 24.01 8.12 7.43
N THR A 86 23.46 9.33 7.30
CA THR A 86 22.33 9.57 6.40
C THR A 86 22.68 9.32 4.94
N ALA A 87 23.88 9.75 4.50
CA ALA A 87 24.35 9.52 3.14
C ALA A 87 24.52 8.02 2.86
N VAL A 88 25.13 7.27 3.79
CA VAL A 88 25.30 5.81 3.67
C VAL A 88 23.94 5.12 3.58
N LEU A 89 23.00 5.45 4.49
CA LEU A 89 21.65 4.88 4.46
C LEU A 89 20.91 5.24 3.17
N GLY A 90 21.06 6.47 2.67
CA GLY A 90 20.48 6.89 1.39
C GLY A 90 21.02 6.10 0.20
N ILE A 91 22.34 5.88 0.15
CA ILE A 91 22.98 5.06 -0.89
C ILE A 91 22.49 3.61 -0.80
N VAL A 92 22.48 3.01 0.38
CA VAL A 92 22.00 1.63 0.57
C VAL A 92 20.52 1.52 0.18
N SER A 93 19.69 2.47 0.61
CA SER A 93 18.26 2.52 0.26
C SER A 93 18.02 2.65 -1.25
N TRP A 94 18.92 3.36 -1.95
CA TRP A 94 18.90 3.44 -3.42
C TRP A 94 19.15 2.06 -4.07
N PHE A 95 20.16 1.33 -3.60
CA PHE A 95 20.49 0.01 -4.14
C PHE A 95 19.46 -1.08 -3.80
N PHE A 96 18.87 -1.03 -2.61
CA PHE A 96 17.83 -1.97 -2.17
C PHE A 96 16.46 -1.72 -2.83
N GLY A 97 16.33 -0.65 -3.61
CA GLY A 97 15.17 -0.40 -4.45
C GLY A 97 14.05 0.42 -3.79
N GLY A 98 14.10 0.68 -2.47
CA GLY A 98 13.07 1.47 -1.78
C GLY A 98 12.99 2.92 -2.29
N LEU A 99 14.15 3.58 -2.43
CA LEU A 99 14.24 4.94 -2.94
C LEU A 99 13.97 5.01 -4.46
N ARG A 100 14.49 4.03 -5.21
CA ARG A 100 14.28 3.91 -6.66
C ARG A 100 12.80 3.69 -7.01
N GLU A 101 12.10 2.85 -6.25
CA GLU A 101 10.68 2.59 -6.43
C GLU A 101 9.82 3.79 -6.02
N LEU A 102 10.19 4.51 -4.96
CA LEU A 102 9.52 5.75 -4.59
C LEU A 102 9.58 6.78 -5.73
N VAL A 103 10.78 7.06 -6.26
CA VAL A 103 11.00 8.01 -7.36
C VAL A 103 10.29 7.55 -8.64
N LEU A 104 10.44 6.28 -9.03
CA LEU A 104 9.79 5.74 -10.22
C LEU A 104 8.27 5.69 -10.08
N SER A 105 7.73 5.45 -8.89
CA SER A 105 6.28 5.44 -8.65
C SER A 105 5.64 6.83 -8.63
N THR A 106 6.41 7.88 -8.39
CA THR A 106 5.96 9.27 -8.56
C THR A 106 5.87 9.64 -10.05
N VAL A 107 6.76 9.08 -10.88
CA VAL A 107 6.79 9.30 -12.33
C VAL A 107 5.79 8.40 -13.08
N LYS A 108 5.69 7.12 -12.71
CA LYS A 108 4.67 6.19 -13.20
C LYS A 108 3.44 6.26 -12.29
N LYS A 109 2.47 7.11 -12.64
CA LYS A 109 1.07 6.88 -12.25
C LYS A 109 0.61 5.57 -12.89
N GLN A 110 0.92 4.44 -12.26
CA GLN A 110 0.37 3.16 -12.67
C GLN A 110 -1.11 3.19 -12.29
N PRO A 111 -2.05 3.07 -13.25
CA PRO A 111 -3.46 3.19 -12.95
C PRO A 111 -3.86 2.04 -12.03
N VAL A 112 -4.65 2.39 -11.02
CA VAL A 112 -5.33 1.55 -10.03
C VAL A 112 -6.33 0.63 -10.74
N ARG A 113 -5.86 -0.27 -11.60
CA ARG A 113 -6.72 -1.11 -12.45
C ARG A 113 -7.05 -2.46 -11.81
N ILE A 114 -6.18 -2.98 -10.95
CA ILE A 114 -6.38 -4.28 -10.30
C ILE A 114 -7.41 -4.16 -9.16
N GLU A 115 -7.35 -3.08 -8.37
CA GLU A 115 -8.27 -2.86 -7.24
C GLU A 115 -9.71 -2.56 -7.70
N SER A 116 -9.90 -1.80 -8.77
CA SER A 116 -11.23 -1.58 -9.35
C SER A 116 -11.85 -2.87 -9.90
N MET A 117 -11.01 -3.78 -10.41
CA MET A 117 -11.45 -5.03 -11.03
C MET A 117 -11.88 -6.07 -9.98
N ASP A 118 -11.20 -6.13 -8.84
CA ASP A 118 -11.61 -6.94 -7.68
C ASP A 118 -12.89 -6.38 -7.02
N GLU A 119 -13.06 -5.06 -6.99
CA GLU A 119 -14.29 -4.43 -6.50
C GLU A 119 -15.49 -4.69 -7.43
N GLU A 120 -15.29 -4.64 -8.76
CA GLU A 120 -16.31 -5.03 -9.75
C GLU A 120 -16.70 -6.51 -9.61
N LEU A 121 -15.73 -7.41 -9.49
CA LEU A 121 -15.96 -8.84 -9.25
C LEU A 121 -16.76 -9.08 -7.96
N ARG A 122 -16.42 -8.37 -6.87
CA ARG A 122 -17.19 -8.43 -5.61
C ARG A 122 -18.61 -7.94 -5.77
N LYS A 123 -18.84 -6.82 -6.48
CA LYS A 123 -20.19 -6.27 -6.75
C LYS A 123 -21.01 -7.23 -7.60
N LEU A 124 -20.41 -7.84 -8.62
CA LEU A 124 -21.05 -8.85 -9.48
C LEU A 124 -21.40 -10.12 -8.69
N ALA A 125 -20.49 -10.63 -7.86
CA ALA A 125 -20.73 -11.78 -7.00
C ALA A 125 -21.87 -11.54 -6.00
N HIS A 126 -21.91 -10.36 -5.36
CA HIS A 126 -22.98 -9.98 -4.44
C HIS A 126 -24.34 -9.89 -5.14
N SER A 127 -24.36 -9.33 -6.36
CA SER A 127 -25.57 -9.18 -7.16
C SER A 127 -26.11 -10.55 -7.60
N LYS A 128 -25.22 -11.46 -8.02
CA LYS A 128 -25.56 -12.85 -8.32
C LYS A 128 -26.19 -13.56 -7.12
N LEU A 129 -25.62 -13.40 -5.93
CA LEU A 129 -26.13 -14.02 -4.69
C LEU A 129 -27.54 -13.52 -4.34
N LYS A 130 -27.80 -12.22 -4.51
CA LYS A 130 -29.15 -11.66 -4.33
C LYS A 130 -30.16 -12.22 -5.34
N LEU A 131 -29.78 -12.34 -6.60
CA LEU A 131 -30.64 -12.90 -7.65
C LEU A 131 -30.91 -14.39 -7.43
N GLN A 132 -29.91 -15.16 -6.99
CA GLN A 132 -30.08 -16.57 -6.64
C GLN A 132 -31.04 -16.75 -5.46
N ARG A 133 -30.94 -15.90 -4.42
CA ARG A 133 -31.91 -15.93 -3.30
C ARG A 133 -33.32 -15.59 -3.75
N LYS A 134 -33.49 -14.56 -4.61
CA LYS A 134 -34.80 -14.22 -5.18
C LYS A 134 -35.38 -15.35 -6.02
N LEU A 135 -34.55 -16.02 -6.81
CA LEU A 135 -34.96 -17.16 -7.62
C LEU A 135 -35.41 -18.34 -6.73
N ALA A 136 -34.66 -18.65 -5.68
CA ALA A 136 -35.03 -19.71 -4.73
C ALA A 136 -36.36 -19.43 -4.02
N LEU A 137 -36.63 -18.17 -3.64
CA LEU A 137 -37.90 -17.76 -3.04
C LEU A 137 -39.05 -17.87 -4.04
N LEU A 138 -38.87 -17.39 -5.28
CA LEU A 138 -39.91 -17.50 -6.30
C LEU A 138 -40.19 -18.96 -6.69
N GLU A 139 -39.18 -19.83 -6.70
CA GLU A 139 -39.36 -21.26 -6.93
C GLU A 139 -40.07 -21.95 -5.75
N SER A 140 -39.80 -21.54 -4.49
CA SER A 140 -40.53 -22.06 -3.32
C SER A 140 -41.98 -21.57 -3.25
N ASP A 141 -42.21 -20.29 -3.56
CA ASP A 141 -43.54 -19.66 -3.50
C ASP A 141 -44.44 -20.17 -4.64
N ALA A 142 -43.87 -20.37 -5.83
CA ALA A 142 -44.58 -21.00 -6.95
C ALA A 142 -44.96 -22.47 -6.68
N TYR A 143 -44.27 -23.14 -5.75
CA TYR A 143 -44.57 -24.51 -5.33
C TYR A 143 -45.70 -24.56 -4.27
N GLN A 144 -45.93 -23.49 -3.51
CA GLN A 144 -46.90 -23.46 -2.40
C GLN A 144 -48.37 -23.15 -2.77
N SER A 145 -48.74 -23.23 -4.05
CA SER A 145 -50.14 -23.44 -4.52
C SER A 145 -51.03 -22.21 -4.80
N ASP A 146 -50.52 -20.98 -4.82
CA ASP A 146 -51.33 -19.84 -5.26
C ASP A 146 -51.24 -19.66 -6.79
N PRO A 147 -52.34 -19.85 -7.56
CA PRO A 147 -52.32 -19.79 -9.02
C PRO A 147 -51.86 -18.43 -9.58
N LEU A 148 -52.08 -17.33 -8.84
CA LEU A 148 -51.63 -15.99 -9.23
C LEU A 148 -50.11 -15.84 -9.09
N LEU A 149 -49.51 -16.37 -8.02
CA LEU A 149 -48.06 -16.32 -7.80
C LEU A 149 -47.31 -17.22 -8.80
N LYS A 150 -47.94 -18.30 -9.26
CA LYS A 150 -47.38 -19.20 -10.28
C LYS A 150 -47.26 -18.52 -11.64
N GLU A 151 -48.24 -17.70 -12.01
CA GLU A 151 -48.20 -16.89 -13.23
C GLU A 151 -47.09 -15.83 -13.16
N GLU A 152 -47.00 -15.08 -12.06
CA GLU A 152 -45.96 -14.07 -11.85
C GLU A 152 -44.54 -14.70 -11.83
N ALA A 153 -44.38 -15.84 -11.17
CA ALA A 153 -43.12 -16.58 -11.14
C ALA A 153 -42.71 -17.09 -12.53
N SER A 154 -43.67 -17.56 -13.35
CA SER A 154 -43.39 -18.06 -14.70
C SER A 154 -42.78 -17.00 -15.63
N VAL A 155 -43.15 -15.72 -15.42
CA VAL A 155 -42.61 -14.58 -16.17
C VAL A 155 -41.28 -14.08 -15.59
N ARG A 156 -41.13 -14.06 -14.25
CA ARG A 156 -39.94 -13.50 -13.59
C ARG A 156 -38.73 -14.44 -13.54
N ILE A 157 -38.94 -15.75 -13.40
CA ILE A 157 -37.88 -16.75 -13.37
C ILE A 157 -36.96 -16.70 -14.60
N PRO A 158 -37.46 -16.68 -15.85
CA PRO A 158 -36.58 -16.63 -17.02
C PRO A 158 -35.76 -15.33 -17.08
N HIS A 159 -36.33 -14.20 -16.67
CA HIS A 159 -35.61 -12.94 -16.62
C HIS A 159 -34.47 -12.96 -15.60
N ILE A 160 -34.71 -13.50 -14.40
CA ILE A 160 -33.68 -13.64 -13.36
C ILE A 160 -32.58 -14.61 -13.82
N ARG A 161 -32.93 -15.73 -14.47
CA ARG A 161 -31.96 -16.67 -15.04
C ARG A 161 -31.08 -16.00 -16.10
N GLN A 162 -31.67 -15.16 -16.97
CA GLN A 162 -30.94 -14.40 -17.97
C GLN A 162 -29.97 -13.39 -17.34
N GLN A 163 -30.39 -12.70 -16.26
CA GLN A 163 -29.50 -11.78 -15.53
C GLN A 163 -28.32 -12.51 -14.88
N ILE A 164 -28.54 -13.69 -14.30
CA ILE A 164 -27.47 -14.53 -13.74
C ILE A 164 -26.50 -14.97 -14.85
N ALA A 165 -27.01 -15.33 -16.03
CA ALA A 165 -26.19 -15.71 -17.18
C ALA A 165 -25.32 -14.55 -17.69
N ASP A 166 -25.87 -13.33 -17.78
CA ASP A 166 -25.10 -12.14 -18.18
C ASP A 166 -23.99 -11.81 -17.16
N ILE A 167 -24.30 -11.92 -15.86
CA ILE A 167 -23.31 -11.72 -14.79
C ILE A 167 -22.18 -12.75 -14.89
N ASN A 168 -22.50 -14.03 -15.14
CA ASN A 168 -21.47 -15.07 -15.32
C ASN A 168 -20.56 -14.74 -16.51
N LYS A 169 -21.15 -14.34 -17.65
CA LYS A 169 -20.38 -13.95 -18.84
C LYS A 169 -19.41 -12.79 -18.54
N ARG A 170 -19.86 -11.76 -17.82
CA ARG A 170 -18.99 -10.64 -17.41
C ARG A 170 -17.87 -11.07 -16.47
N ILE A 171 -18.15 -11.98 -15.53
CA ILE A 171 -17.13 -12.53 -14.63
C ILE A 171 -16.06 -13.29 -15.44
N ASP A 172 -16.48 -14.08 -16.44
CA ASP A 172 -15.57 -14.83 -17.30
C ASP A 172 -14.71 -13.90 -18.19
N GLU A 173 -15.30 -12.84 -18.73
CA GLU A 173 -14.59 -11.79 -19.49
C GLU A 173 -13.54 -11.06 -18.64
N ILE A 174 -13.87 -10.72 -17.40
CA ILE A 174 -12.94 -10.08 -16.47
C ILE A 174 -11.80 -11.04 -16.07
N THR A 175 -12.15 -12.31 -15.82
CA THR A 175 -11.18 -13.33 -15.38
C THR A 175 -10.21 -13.72 -16.51
N SER A 176 -10.69 -13.78 -17.75
CA SER A 176 -9.85 -14.04 -18.93
C SER A 176 -8.86 -12.88 -19.19
N ARG A 177 -9.32 -11.62 -19.13
CA ARG A 177 -8.44 -10.44 -19.22
C ARG A 177 -7.34 -10.44 -18.15
N ARG A 178 -7.68 -10.83 -16.92
CA ARG A 178 -6.69 -10.97 -15.82
C ARG A 178 -5.60 -12.01 -16.16
N LYS A 179 -5.98 -13.13 -16.78
CA LYS A 179 -5.04 -14.19 -17.15
C LYS A 179 -4.06 -13.72 -18.23
N GLU A 180 -4.51 -12.90 -19.17
CA GLU A 180 -3.68 -12.32 -20.24
C GLU A 180 -2.72 -11.24 -19.69
N GLU A 181 -3.19 -10.38 -18.78
CA GLU A 181 -2.37 -9.32 -18.16
C GLU A 181 -1.31 -9.89 -17.20
N GLY A 182 -1.55 -11.05 -16.56
CA GLY A 182 -0.59 -11.69 -15.64
C GLY A 182 0.53 -12.49 -16.31
N THR A 183 0.48 -12.71 -17.63
CA THR A 183 1.49 -13.43 -18.42
C THR A 183 2.47 -12.54 -19.18
N ARG A 184 2.34 -11.20 -19.07
CA ARG A 184 3.27 -10.22 -19.65
C ARG A 184 4.14 -9.58 -18.59
#